data_AF-A0ABC8THW8-F1
#
_entry.id   AF-A0ABC8THW8-F1
#
_cell.length_a   1.000
_cell.length_b   1.000
_cell.length_c   1.000
_cell.angle_alpha   90.00
_cell.angle_beta   90.00
_cell.angle_gamma   90.00
#
_symmetry.space_group_name_H-M   'P 1'
#
loop_
_entity.id
_entity.type
_entity.pdbx_description
1 polymer ?
#
loop_
_entity_poly.entity_id
_entity_poly.type
_entity_poly.pdbx_seq_one_letter_code
_entity_poly.pdbx_strand_id
1 'polypeptide(L)'
;MGVKYKMSNEHICQDNVCFKTSVVLVKNMTDKVILCVPFIYLLYPFTTYINGLTAKPFGQKVTFKFLTKPQVKKLRQLKECSISMSLNLITQKTNEVKFLTEEINHKRVQEQLANPILIKKIEEFKTKMEAEVCSNLPPTFWHRKKHMVKLPYSKGFSEQNTPTKSRPIQMTHEVMKICKKEISELFKMVSLGKVNLLGHVLLSMSSKMHN
;
A
#
# COMPACT_ATOMS: atom_id res chain seq x y z
N MET A 1 -7.91 38.38 -0.12
CA MET A 1 -8.64 38.73 -1.37
C MET A 1 -10.11 38.92 -0.99
N GLY A 2 -10.60 40.16 -0.95
CA GLY A 2 -11.96 40.47 -0.46
C GLY A 2 -13.01 40.36 -1.58
N VAL A 3 -14.11 39.65 -1.32
CA VAL A 3 -15.25 39.57 -2.25
C VAL A 3 -15.99 40.91 -2.22
N LYS A 4 -15.82 41.74 -3.26
CA LYS A 4 -16.34 43.12 -3.32
C LYS A 4 -17.87 43.25 -3.24
N TYR A 5 -18.61 42.17 -3.49
CA TYR A 5 -20.08 42.18 -3.58
C TYR A 5 -20.73 41.11 -2.69
N LYS A 6 -20.11 40.82 -1.54
CA LYS A 6 -20.69 39.93 -0.53
C LYS A 6 -21.69 40.69 0.33
N MET A 7 -22.95 40.30 0.23
CA MET A 7 -23.99 40.66 1.17
C MET A 7 -24.01 39.58 2.27
N SER A 8 -24.20 39.98 3.53
CA SER A 8 -23.89 39.11 4.69
C SER A 8 -25.10 38.77 5.56
N ASN A 9 -26.27 39.34 5.30
CA ASN A 9 -27.45 39.25 6.18
C ASN A 9 -28.75 39.09 5.38
N GLU A 10 -28.72 38.26 4.34
CA GLU A 10 -29.89 38.05 3.50
C GLU A 10 -30.70 36.89 4.01
N HIS A 11 -32.00 36.94 3.74
CA HIS A 11 -32.94 35.89 4.11
C HIS A 11 -33.50 35.24 2.86
N ILE A 12 -33.37 33.92 2.78
CA ILE A 12 -34.02 33.11 1.74
C ILE A 12 -35.24 32.48 2.39
N CYS A 13 -36.44 32.89 1.96
CA CYS A 13 -37.70 32.48 2.57
C CYS A 13 -38.50 31.59 1.62
N GLN A 14 -39.08 30.51 2.17
CA GLN A 14 -39.95 29.58 1.46
C GLN A 14 -40.98 29.02 2.45
N ASP A 15 -42.27 29.09 2.10
CA ASP A 15 -43.38 28.49 2.86
C ASP A 15 -43.33 28.76 4.38
N ASN A 16 -43.14 30.04 4.75
CA ASN A 16 -43.02 30.59 6.12
C ASN A 16 -41.72 30.31 6.89
N VAL A 17 -40.74 29.64 6.27
CA VAL A 17 -39.41 29.45 6.85
C VAL A 17 -38.40 30.35 6.14
N CYS A 18 -37.61 31.10 6.92
CA CYS A 18 -36.56 31.96 6.41
C CYS A 18 -35.18 31.49 6.89
N PHE A 19 -34.24 31.39 5.97
CA PHE A 19 -32.86 31.02 6.24
C PHE A 19 -31.95 32.23 6.10
N LYS A 20 -31.22 32.55 7.16
CA LYS A 20 -30.20 33.59 7.11
C LYS A 20 -28.95 33.05 6.42
N THR A 21 -28.51 33.71 5.35
CA THR A 21 -27.30 33.33 4.60
C THR A 21 -26.63 34.57 4.01
N SER A 22 -25.35 34.42 3.63
CA SER A 22 -24.63 35.45 2.88
C SER A 22 -24.72 35.16 1.38
N VAL A 23 -25.10 36.16 0.58
CA VAL A 23 -25.16 36.05 -0.89
C VAL A 23 -24.03 36.85 -1.53
N VAL A 24 -23.46 36.33 -2.63
CA VAL A 24 -22.46 37.04 -3.42
C VAL A 24 -23.09 37.44 -4.75
N LEU A 25 -23.05 38.74 -5.06
CA LEU A 25 -23.53 39.25 -6.34
C LEU A 25 -22.44 39.08 -7.42
N VAL A 26 -22.83 38.50 -8.55
CA VAL A 26 -21.93 38.25 -9.69
C VAL A 26 -22.55 38.88 -10.94
N LYS A 27 -21.75 39.64 -11.70
CA LYS A 27 -22.20 40.22 -12.98
C LYS A 27 -22.22 39.14 -14.06
N ASN A 28 -23.16 39.24 -15.00
CA ASN A 28 -23.28 38.38 -16.18
C ASN A 28 -23.50 36.88 -15.89
N MET A 29 -24.20 36.54 -14.81
CA MET A 29 -24.64 35.16 -14.56
C MET A 29 -25.87 34.84 -15.42
N THR A 30 -25.85 33.69 -16.11
CA THR A 30 -26.98 33.19 -16.92
C THR A 30 -28.11 32.68 -16.04
N ASP A 31 -27.78 32.07 -14.91
CA ASP A 31 -28.72 31.57 -13.93
C ASP A 31 -29.13 32.66 -12.95
N LYS A 32 -30.38 32.63 -12.49
CA LYS A 32 -30.92 33.68 -11.59
C LYS A 32 -30.29 33.63 -10.20
N VAL A 33 -30.15 32.44 -9.62
CA VAL A 33 -29.61 32.20 -8.27
C VAL A 33 -28.95 30.82 -8.24
N ILE A 34 -27.76 30.72 -7.65
CA ILE A 34 -27.08 29.45 -7.39
C ILE A 34 -27.01 29.24 -5.87
N LEU A 35 -27.66 28.18 -5.40
CA LEU A 35 -27.62 27.78 -3.99
C LEU A 35 -26.49 26.78 -3.79
N CYS A 36 -25.42 27.24 -3.14
CA CYS A 36 -24.21 26.43 -2.91
C CYS A 36 -24.34 25.50 -1.70
N VAL A 37 -23.34 24.64 -1.53
CA VAL A 37 -23.20 23.69 -0.42
C VAL A 37 -23.45 24.31 0.97
N PRO A 38 -22.98 25.53 1.31
CA PRO A 38 -23.27 26.15 2.61
C PRO A 38 -24.76 26.33 2.88
N PHE A 39 -25.56 26.65 1.86
CA PHE A 39 -27.01 26.78 2.00
C PHE A 39 -27.67 25.41 2.18
N ILE A 40 -27.19 24.39 1.46
CA ILE A 40 -27.70 23.01 1.57
C ILE A 40 -27.49 22.44 2.98
N TYR A 41 -26.40 22.81 3.67
CA TYR A 41 -26.21 22.41 5.06
C TYR A 41 -27.29 22.95 6.01
N LEU A 42 -27.84 24.14 5.76
CA LEU A 42 -28.94 24.70 6.56
C LEU A 42 -30.24 23.90 6.43
N LEU A 43 -30.36 23.10 5.37
CA LEU A 43 -31.51 22.25 5.11
C LEU A 43 -31.37 20.85 5.70
N TYR A 44 -30.24 20.53 6.34
CA TYR A 44 -30.00 19.18 6.85
C TYR A 44 -30.87 18.90 8.09
N PRO A 45 -31.55 17.73 8.17
CA PRO A 45 -31.65 16.68 7.16
C PRO A 45 -32.70 16.99 6.07
N PHE A 46 -32.36 16.69 4.81
CA PHE A 46 -33.25 16.84 3.65
C PHE A 46 -33.36 15.57 2.82
N THR A 47 -34.41 15.49 2.01
CA THR A 47 -34.67 14.42 1.04
C THR A 47 -34.76 15.01 -0.36
N THR A 48 -34.16 14.34 -1.33
CA THR A 48 -34.17 14.76 -2.73
C THR A 48 -35.12 13.91 -3.56
N TYR A 49 -35.96 14.56 -4.36
CA TYR A 49 -36.88 13.97 -5.33
C TYR A 49 -36.57 14.48 -6.75
N ILE A 50 -37.21 13.89 -7.76
CA ILE A 50 -37.01 14.26 -9.17
C ILE A 50 -37.37 15.73 -9.45
N ASN A 51 -38.35 16.26 -8.71
CA ASN A 51 -38.90 17.60 -8.88
C ASN A 51 -38.30 18.65 -7.91
N GLY A 52 -37.48 18.25 -6.94
CA GLY A 52 -36.94 19.18 -5.95
C GLY A 52 -36.37 18.55 -4.69
N LEU A 53 -36.02 19.39 -3.73
CA LEU A 53 -35.49 19.04 -2.42
C LEU A 53 -36.52 19.40 -1.34
N THR A 54 -36.72 18.52 -0.37
CA THR A 54 -37.64 18.71 0.75
C THR A 54 -36.88 18.61 2.06
N ALA A 55 -37.08 19.56 2.97
CA ALA A 55 -36.49 19.56 4.31
C ALA A 55 -37.57 19.83 5.36
N LYS A 56 -37.28 19.51 6.63
CA LYS A 56 -38.15 19.84 7.76
C LYS A 56 -37.45 20.73 8.81
N PRO A 57 -36.96 21.92 8.42
CA PRO A 57 -36.42 22.88 9.37
C PRO A 57 -37.49 23.22 10.43
N PHE A 58 -37.13 23.16 11.72
CA PHE A 58 -38.03 23.50 12.83
C PHE A 58 -39.38 22.74 12.83
N GLY A 59 -39.42 21.54 12.24
CA GLY A 59 -40.64 20.73 12.12
C GLY A 59 -41.58 21.13 10.98
N GLN A 60 -41.32 22.24 10.28
CA GLN A 60 -42.13 22.70 9.14
C GLN A 60 -41.56 22.19 7.82
N LYS A 61 -42.41 21.60 6.98
CA LYS A 61 -42.00 21.03 5.69
C LYS A 61 -41.81 22.13 4.66
N VAL A 62 -40.58 22.27 4.15
CA VAL A 62 -40.22 23.24 3.11
C VAL A 62 -39.78 22.49 1.87
N THR A 63 -40.25 22.90 0.68
CA THR A 63 -39.91 22.25 -0.59
C THR A 63 -39.33 23.23 -1.60
N PHE A 64 -38.09 22.99 -2.02
CA PHE A 64 -37.42 23.74 -3.08
C PHE A 64 -37.52 22.98 -4.41
N LYS A 65 -38.26 23.53 -5.38
CA LYS A 65 -38.41 22.91 -6.70
C LYS A 65 -37.18 23.16 -7.58
N PHE A 66 -36.78 22.16 -8.35
CA PHE A 66 -35.74 22.35 -9.36
C PHE A 66 -36.29 23.13 -10.55
N LEU A 67 -35.55 24.16 -11.00
CA LEU A 67 -35.90 24.95 -12.18
C LEU A 67 -35.85 24.12 -13.46
N THR A 68 -34.92 23.16 -13.53
CA THR A 68 -34.75 22.23 -14.63
C THR A 68 -34.71 20.81 -14.09
N LYS A 69 -35.33 19.86 -14.80
CA LYS A 69 -35.26 18.44 -14.41
C LYS A 69 -33.80 17.98 -14.48
N PRO A 70 -33.26 17.34 -13.44
CA PRO A 70 -31.88 16.88 -13.48
C PRO A 70 -31.74 15.81 -14.56
N GLN A 71 -30.83 16.04 -15.51
CA GLN A 71 -30.56 15.06 -16.55
C GLN A 71 -29.95 13.80 -15.92
N VAL A 72 -30.67 12.68 -16.01
CA VAL A 72 -30.32 11.40 -15.37
C VAL A 72 -28.90 10.93 -15.77
N LYS A 73 -28.45 11.23 -17.00
CA LYS A 73 -27.10 10.91 -17.48
C LYS A 73 -26.00 11.59 -16.64
N LYS A 74 -26.17 12.88 -16.32
CA LYS A 74 -25.21 13.64 -15.50
C LYS A 74 -25.24 13.19 -14.03
N LEU A 75 -26.40 12.77 -13.52
CA LEU A 75 -26.53 12.21 -12.17
C LEU A 75 -25.79 10.87 -12.02
N ARG A 76 -25.87 9.98 -13.02
CA ARG A 76 -25.13 8.70 -13.00
C ARG A 76 -23.62 8.95 -12.98
N GLN A 77 -23.13 9.85 -13.82
CA GLN A 77 -21.71 10.23 -13.84
C GLN A 77 -21.25 10.85 -12.51
N LEU A 78 -22.04 11.74 -11.90
CA LEU A 78 -21.70 12.33 -10.60
C LEU A 78 -21.69 11.28 -9.48
N LYS A 79 -22.61 10.30 -9.51
CA LYS A 79 -22.59 9.16 -8.59
C LYS A 79 -21.34 8.32 -8.77
N GLU A 80 -20.97 8.00 -10.00
CA GLU A 80 -19.76 7.24 -10.33
C GLU A 80 -18.49 7.97 -9.85
N CYS A 81 -18.38 9.28 -10.08
CA CYS A 81 -17.28 10.10 -9.57
C CYS A 81 -17.25 10.17 -8.03
N SER A 82 -18.40 10.31 -7.38
CA SER A 82 -18.47 10.32 -5.91
C SER A 82 -18.05 8.97 -5.32
N ILE A 83 -18.48 7.87 -5.94
CA ILE A 83 -18.10 6.52 -5.54
C ILE A 83 -16.59 6.33 -5.73
N SER A 84 -16.03 6.68 -6.89
CA SER A 84 -14.60 6.52 -7.13
C SER A 84 -13.74 7.34 -6.17
N MET A 85 -14.16 8.56 -5.83
CA MET A 85 -13.46 9.40 -4.87
C MET A 85 -13.51 8.81 -3.44
N SER A 86 -14.67 8.27 -3.05
CA SER A 86 -14.80 7.57 -1.76
C SER A 86 -13.97 6.27 -1.70
N LEU A 87 -13.92 5.50 -2.79
CA LEU A 87 -13.09 4.29 -2.89
C LEU A 87 -11.60 4.61 -2.80
N ASN A 88 -11.14 5.69 -3.44
CA ASN A 88 -9.75 6.13 -3.32
C ASN A 88 -9.40 6.50 -1.88
N LEU A 89 -10.29 7.23 -1.19
CA LEU A 89 -10.09 7.60 0.21
C LEU A 89 -10.06 6.36 1.14
N ILE A 90 -10.98 5.41 0.92
CA ILE A 90 -11.00 4.14 1.67
C ILE A 90 -9.72 3.36 1.42
N THR A 91 -9.25 3.30 0.18
CA THR A 91 -8.02 2.59 -0.20
C THR A 91 -6.81 3.20 0.48
N GLN A 92 -6.71 4.54 0.49
CA GLN A 92 -5.65 5.25 1.21
C GLN A 92 -5.68 4.95 2.70
N LYS A 93 -6.84 5.06 3.35
CA LYS A 93 -6.99 4.76 4.78
C LYS A 93 -6.70 3.31 5.11
N THR A 94 -7.06 2.38 4.23
CA THR A 94 -6.75 0.95 4.37
C THR A 94 -5.24 0.71 4.34
N ASN A 95 -4.50 1.41 3.47
CA ASN A 95 -3.04 1.31 3.41
C ASN A 95 -2.37 1.90 4.65
N GLU A 96 -2.86 3.04 5.15
CA GLU A 96 -2.37 3.63 6.40
C GLU A 96 -2.55 2.66 7.59
N VAL A 97 -3.73 2.03 7.71
CA VAL A 97 -4.00 1.03 8.75
C VAL A 97 -3.08 -0.18 8.65
N LYS A 98 -2.81 -0.67 7.43
CA LYS A 98 -1.85 -1.77 7.21
C LYS A 98 -0.45 -1.41 7.72
N PHE A 99 0.04 -0.21 7.39
CA PHE A 99 1.35 0.26 7.86
C PHE A 99 1.41 0.34 9.39
N LEU A 100 0.39 0.92 10.03
CA LEU A 100 0.32 0.99 11.49
C LEU A 100 0.28 -0.41 12.14
N THR A 101 -0.41 -1.35 11.51
CA THR A 101 -0.47 -2.75 11.97
C THR A 101 0.91 -3.40 11.91
N GLU A 102 1.67 -3.18 10.84
CA GLU A 102 3.05 -3.65 10.71
C GLU A 102 3.95 -3.04 11.79
N GLU A 103 3.84 -1.74 12.05
CA GLU A 103 4.63 -1.06 13.08
C GLU A 103 4.35 -1.62 14.49
N ILE A 104 3.07 -1.87 14.83
CA ILE A 104 2.69 -2.50 16.10
C ILE A 104 3.28 -3.91 16.21
N ASN A 105 3.22 -4.69 15.14
CA ASN A 105 3.82 -6.03 15.12
C ASN A 105 5.34 -5.96 15.35
N HIS A 106 6.04 -5.02 14.73
CA HIS A 106 7.47 -4.81 14.96
C HIS A 106 7.79 -4.46 16.42
N LYS A 107 7.02 -3.54 17.04
CA LYS A 107 7.20 -3.19 18.46
C LYS A 107 6.94 -4.38 19.37
N ARG A 108 5.88 -5.16 19.12
CA ARG A 108 5.57 -6.36 19.89
C ARG A 108 6.68 -7.41 19.80
N VAL A 109 7.25 -7.60 18.61
CA VAL A 109 8.40 -8.49 18.41
C VAL A 109 9.62 -7.99 19.20
N GLN A 110 9.91 -6.68 19.17
CA GLN A 110 10.98 -6.09 19.98
C GLN A 110 10.77 -6.30 21.49
N GLU A 111 9.56 -6.11 21.99
CA GLU A 111 9.22 -6.34 23.40
C GLU A 111 9.39 -7.81 23.80
N GLN A 112 8.97 -8.75 22.94
CA GLN A 112 9.19 -10.19 23.18
C GLN A 112 10.68 -10.55 23.18
N LEU A 113 11.47 -9.94 22.28
CA LEU A 113 12.92 -10.09 22.23
C LEU A 113 13.65 -9.42 23.40
N ALA A 114 13.00 -8.54 24.17
CA ALA A 114 13.57 -7.99 25.40
C ALA A 114 13.49 -8.96 26.60
N ASN A 115 12.73 -10.06 26.48
CA ASN A 115 12.61 -11.05 27.55
C ASN A 115 13.89 -11.92 27.64
N PRO A 116 14.64 -11.88 28.76
CA PRO A 116 15.91 -12.58 28.90
C PRO A 116 15.78 -14.11 28.83
N ILE A 117 14.62 -14.66 29.20
CA ILE A 117 14.37 -16.11 29.13
C ILE A 117 14.25 -16.57 27.67
N LEU A 118 13.63 -15.75 26.82
CA LEU A 118 13.49 -16.03 25.38
C LEU A 118 14.84 -15.93 24.67
N ILE A 119 15.62 -14.88 24.95
CA ILE A 119 16.98 -14.73 24.40
C ILE A 119 17.82 -15.97 24.74
N LYS A 120 17.81 -16.40 26.01
CA LYS A 120 18.57 -17.55 26.45
C LYS A 120 18.17 -18.84 25.71
N LYS A 121 16.86 -19.08 25.52
CA LYS A 121 16.37 -20.22 24.72
C LYS A 121 16.79 -20.12 23.25
N ILE A 122 16.83 -18.93 22.67
CA ILE A 122 17.29 -18.69 21.31
C ILE A 122 18.79 -19.01 21.20
N GLU A 123 19.60 -18.61 22.18
CA GLU A 123 21.03 -18.94 22.23
C GLU A 123 21.28 -20.44 22.42
N GLU A 124 20.54 -21.09 23.32
CA GLU A 124 20.57 -22.55 23.51
C GLU A 124 20.16 -23.30 22.25
N PHE A 125 19.16 -22.80 21.51
CA PHE A 125 18.76 -23.37 20.23
C PHE A 125 19.83 -23.15 19.15
N LYS A 126 20.39 -21.95 19.06
CA LYS A 126 21.46 -21.59 18.13
C LYS A 126 22.67 -22.52 18.31
N THR A 127 23.12 -22.69 19.56
CA THR A 127 24.25 -23.57 19.89
C THR A 127 23.98 -25.04 19.55
N LYS A 128 22.76 -25.53 19.78
CA LYS A 128 22.35 -26.88 19.33
C LYS A 128 22.38 -27.02 17.81
N MET A 129 21.85 -26.03 17.10
CA MET A 129 21.83 -26.02 15.64
C MET A 129 23.25 -25.95 15.07
N GLU A 130 24.11 -25.11 15.63
CA GLU A 130 25.54 -25.04 15.26
C GLU A 130 26.23 -26.37 15.51
N ALA A 131 26.00 -27.02 16.65
CA ALA A 131 26.56 -28.36 16.91
C ALA A 131 26.07 -29.38 15.87
N GLU A 132 24.77 -29.48 15.62
CA GLU A 132 24.20 -30.48 14.71
C GLU A 132 24.60 -30.24 13.24
N VAL A 133 24.59 -29.00 12.77
CA VAL A 133 24.96 -28.66 11.39
C VAL A 133 26.47 -28.72 11.20
N CYS A 134 27.26 -28.18 12.13
CA CYS A 134 28.72 -28.17 12.02
C CYS A 134 29.37 -29.53 12.33
N SER A 135 28.69 -30.45 13.03
CA SER A 135 29.17 -31.84 13.17
C SER A 135 29.10 -32.63 11.86
N ASN A 136 28.14 -32.30 10.97
CA ASN A 136 27.96 -32.99 9.68
C ASN A 136 28.76 -32.36 8.53
N LEU A 137 29.35 -31.19 8.74
CA LEU A 137 30.18 -30.49 7.77
C LEU A 137 31.66 -30.65 8.14
N PRO A 138 32.53 -31.13 7.22
CA PRO A 138 33.95 -31.24 7.50
C PRO A 138 34.51 -29.91 8.01
N PRO A 139 35.28 -29.88 9.12
CA PRO A 139 35.90 -28.65 9.63
C PRO A 139 36.68 -27.89 8.55
N THR A 140 37.18 -28.64 7.56
CA THR A 140 37.93 -28.16 6.40
C THR A 140 37.17 -27.16 5.54
N PHE A 141 35.84 -27.16 5.48
CA PHE A 141 35.11 -26.17 4.67
C PHE A 141 35.20 -24.76 5.26
N TRP A 142 35.05 -24.62 6.59
CA TRP A 142 35.16 -23.33 7.28
C TRP A 142 36.61 -22.90 7.52
N HIS A 143 37.52 -23.85 7.77
CA HIS A 143 38.95 -23.56 7.94
C HIS A 143 39.62 -23.10 6.63
N ARG A 144 39.13 -23.53 5.46
CA ARG A 144 39.62 -23.04 4.15
C ARG A 144 39.36 -21.55 3.91
N LYS A 145 38.38 -20.93 4.58
CA LYS A 145 38.15 -19.47 4.53
C LYS A 145 39.02 -18.67 5.49
N LYS A 146 39.81 -19.30 6.36
CA LYS A 146 40.69 -18.62 7.32
C LYS A 146 41.96 -18.04 6.67
N HIS A 147 42.33 -18.57 5.50
CA HIS A 147 43.45 -18.09 4.70
C HIS A 147 42.93 -17.45 3.41
N MET A 148 42.58 -16.17 3.47
CA MET A 148 42.21 -15.41 2.27
C MET A 148 43.49 -15.09 1.49
N VAL A 149 43.79 -15.89 0.46
CA VAL A 149 44.94 -15.63 -0.42
C VAL A 149 44.62 -14.42 -1.28
N LYS A 150 45.34 -13.32 -1.08
CA LYS A 150 45.28 -12.18 -1.99
C LYS A 150 45.99 -12.60 -3.29
N LEU A 151 45.23 -12.78 -4.36
CA LEU A 151 45.81 -13.03 -5.68
C LEU A 151 46.66 -11.81 -6.06
N PRO A 152 47.90 -11.98 -6.58
CA PRO A 152 48.72 -10.87 -7.01
C PRO A 152 48.06 -10.23 -8.22
N TYR A 153 47.44 -9.07 -8.01
CA TYR A 153 46.98 -8.21 -9.09
C TYR A 153 48.17 -7.57 -9.78
N SER A 154 48.10 -7.43 -11.11
CA SER A 154 49.09 -6.64 -11.85
C SER A 154 49.05 -5.18 -11.38
N LYS A 155 50.21 -4.50 -11.35
CA LYS A 155 50.33 -3.10 -10.93
C LYS A 155 49.36 -2.23 -11.74
N GLY A 156 48.42 -1.56 -11.06
CA GLY A 156 47.40 -0.71 -11.68
C GLY A 156 46.05 -1.39 -11.94
N PHE A 157 45.89 -2.67 -11.63
CA PHE A 157 44.59 -3.35 -11.70
C PHE A 157 43.66 -2.85 -10.59
N SER A 158 42.48 -2.37 -10.97
CA SER A 158 41.38 -2.01 -10.08
C SER A 158 40.17 -2.85 -10.47
N GLU A 159 39.54 -3.51 -9.49
CA GLU A 159 38.32 -4.28 -9.70
C GLU A 159 37.18 -3.40 -10.24
N GLN A 160 37.18 -2.09 -9.95
CA GLN A 160 36.21 -1.14 -10.51
C GLN A 160 36.33 -0.97 -12.03
N ASN A 161 37.51 -1.24 -12.58
CA ASN A 161 37.78 -1.20 -14.02
C ASN A 161 37.57 -2.56 -14.67
N THR A 162 37.31 -3.61 -13.89
CA THR A 162 36.83 -4.87 -14.47
C THR A 162 35.38 -4.67 -14.87
N PRO A 163 35.04 -4.76 -16.17
CA PRO A 163 33.65 -4.72 -16.57
C PRO A 163 32.99 -5.97 -15.98
N THR A 164 32.32 -5.83 -14.84
CA THR A 164 31.46 -6.85 -14.22
C THR A 164 30.14 -6.97 -15.01
N LYS A 165 30.28 -7.04 -16.32
CA LYS A 165 29.38 -7.76 -17.21
C LYS A 165 30.10 -9.05 -17.56
N SER A 166 30.23 -9.96 -16.59
CA SER A 166 30.42 -11.36 -16.92
C SER A 166 29.27 -11.72 -17.85
N ARG A 167 29.56 -11.84 -19.15
CA ARG A 167 28.60 -12.36 -20.12
C ARG A 167 28.09 -13.70 -19.57
N PRO A 168 26.79 -14.03 -19.70
CA PRO A 168 26.33 -15.36 -19.35
C PRO A 168 27.24 -16.36 -20.06
N ILE A 169 28.03 -17.11 -19.30
CA ILE A 169 28.78 -18.23 -19.88
C ILE A 169 27.70 -19.19 -20.33
N GLN A 170 27.54 -19.36 -21.64
CA GLN A 170 26.62 -20.36 -22.16
C GLN A 170 27.09 -21.72 -21.62
N MET A 171 26.31 -22.26 -20.71
CA MET A 171 26.60 -23.52 -20.04
C MET A 171 26.54 -24.63 -21.09
N THR A 172 27.64 -25.37 -21.25
CA THR A 172 27.71 -26.51 -22.17
C THR A 172 26.66 -27.55 -21.79
N HIS A 173 26.16 -28.28 -22.79
CA HIS A 173 25.07 -29.25 -22.61
C HIS A 173 25.36 -30.31 -21.53
N GLU A 174 26.63 -30.71 -21.37
CA GLU A 174 27.07 -31.63 -20.32
C GLU A 174 26.91 -31.04 -18.92
N VAL A 175 27.38 -29.80 -18.72
CA VAL A 175 27.26 -29.10 -17.44
C VAL A 175 25.79 -28.84 -17.11
N MET A 176 24.97 -28.48 -18.10
CA MET A 176 23.53 -28.34 -17.94
C MET A 176 22.86 -29.64 -17.49
N LYS A 177 23.29 -30.79 -18.03
CA LYS A 177 22.78 -32.11 -17.66
C LYS A 177 23.16 -32.47 -16.22
N ILE A 178 24.39 -32.16 -15.81
CA ILE A 178 24.87 -32.36 -14.44
C ILE A 178 24.05 -31.49 -13.46
N CYS A 179 23.93 -30.19 -13.74
CA CYS A 179 23.16 -29.28 -12.89
C CYS A 179 21.69 -29.70 -12.77
N LYS A 180 21.04 -30.13 -13.86
CA LYS A 180 19.66 -30.64 -13.82
C LYS A 180 19.52 -31.88 -12.94
N LYS A 181 20.52 -32.78 -12.97
CA LYS A 181 20.54 -33.99 -12.16
C LYS A 181 20.69 -33.66 -10.68
N GLU A 182 21.65 -32.81 -10.33
CA GLU A 182 21.87 -32.36 -8.94
C GLU A 182 20.66 -31.63 -8.37
N ILE A 183 20.05 -30.73 -9.15
CA ILE A 183 18.82 -30.03 -8.75
C ILE A 183 17.69 -31.04 -8.48
N SER A 184 17.51 -32.05 -9.35
CA SER A 184 16.50 -33.09 -9.16
C SER A 184 16.76 -33.95 -7.92
N GLU A 185 18.02 -34.29 -7.64
CA GLU A 185 18.42 -35.02 -6.43
C GLU A 185 18.17 -34.19 -5.16
N LEU A 186 18.46 -32.88 -5.19
CA LEU A 186 18.16 -31.97 -4.09
C LEU A 186 16.64 -31.87 -3.83
N PHE A 187 15.82 -31.78 -4.89
CA PHE A 187 14.36 -31.81 -4.74
C PHE A 187 13.86 -33.12 -4.12
N LYS A 188 14.44 -34.27 -4.50
CA LYS A 188 14.13 -35.57 -3.89
C LYS A 188 14.53 -35.63 -2.41
N MET A 189 15.68 -35.07 -2.05
CA MET A 189 16.13 -35.02 -0.65
C MET A 189 15.24 -34.12 0.22
N VAL A 190 14.75 -33.00 -0.34
CA VAL A 190 13.80 -32.09 0.34
C VAL A 190 12.43 -32.75 0.53
N SER A 191 11.91 -33.44 -0.50
CA SER A 191 10.62 -34.13 -0.42
C SER A 191 10.62 -35.37 0.48
N LEU A 192 11.80 -35.96 0.73
CA LEU A 192 11.99 -37.01 1.75
C LEU A 192 12.18 -36.44 3.18
N GLY A 193 11.98 -35.14 3.38
CA GLY A 193 11.95 -34.50 4.71
C GLY A 193 13.32 -34.36 5.39
N LYS A 194 14.43 -34.57 4.68
CA LYS A 194 15.77 -34.57 5.29
C LYS A 194 16.41 -33.19 5.44
N VAL A 195 15.84 -32.12 4.86
CA VAL A 195 16.43 -30.76 4.94
C VAL A 195 15.33 -29.69 4.96
N ASN A 196 14.90 -29.28 6.16
CA ASN A 196 13.82 -28.30 6.34
C ASN A 196 14.23 -26.81 6.25
N LEU A 197 15.53 -26.48 6.07
CA LEU A 197 15.98 -25.08 5.99
C LEU A 197 16.39 -24.59 4.57
N LEU A 198 16.57 -25.48 3.59
CA LEU A 198 17.03 -25.09 2.23
C LEU A 198 15.87 -24.81 1.24
N GLY A 199 14.64 -25.19 1.58
CA GLY A 199 13.47 -25.03 0.69
C GLY A 199 13.17 -23.56 0.33
N HIS A 200 13.29 -22.65 1.30
CA HIS A 200 13.06 -21.21 1.04
C HIS A 200 14.17 -20.56 0.20
N VAL A 201 15.42 -21.03 0.32
CA VAL A 201 16.54 -20.49 -0.47
C VAL A 201 16.45 -20.95 -1.93
N LEU A 202 16.05 -22.21 -2.17
CA LEU A 202 15.90 -22.78 -3.52
C LEU A 202 14.75 -22.14 -4.33
N LEU A 203 13.62 -21.83 -3.68
CA LEU A 203 12.50 -21.11 -4.33
C LEU A 203 12.90 -19.71 -4.81
N SER A 204 13.73 -19.01 -4.02
CA SER A 204 14.27 -17.68 -4.39
C SER A 204 15.22 -17.76 -5.60
N MET A 205 16.03 -18.82 -5.73
CA MET A 205 16.94 -18.98 -6.86
C MET A 205 16.21 -19.36 -8.16
N SER A 206 15.15 -20.17 -8.08
CA SER A 206 14.36 -20.57 -9.26
C SER A 206 13.62 -19.39 -9.89
N SER A 207 13.09 -18.45 -9.08
CA SER A 207 12.45 -17.24 -9.58
C SER A 207 13.40 -16.26 -10.29
N LYS A 208 14.72 -16.38 -10.07
CA LYS A 208 15.75 -15.55 -10.72
C LYS A 208 16.32 -16.14 -12.00
N MET A 209 16.06 -17.41 -12.30
CA MET A 209 16.50 -18.06 -13.53
C MET A 209 15.52 -17.92 -14.70
N HIS A 210 14.31 -17.42 -14.46
CA HIS A 210 13.27 -17.23 -15.47
C HIS A 210 13.09 -15.78 -15.96
N ASN A 211 13.99 -14.86 -15.58
CA ASN A 211 14.09 -13.51 -16.13
C ASN A 211 15.44 -13.29 -16.80
#